data_AF-A0A9E7CSA8-F1
#
_entry.id   AF-A0A9E7CSA8-F1
#
_cell.length_a   1.000
_cell.length_b   1.000
_cell.length_c   1.000
_cell.angle_alpha   90.00
_cell.angle_beta   90.00
_cell.angle_gamma   90.00
#
_symmetry.space_group_name_H-M   'P 1'
#
loop_
_entity.id
_entity.type
_entity.pdbx_description
1 polymer ?
#
loop_
_entity_poly.entity_id
_entity_poly.type
_entity_poly.pdbx_seq_one_letter_code
_entity_poly.pdbx_strand_id
1 'polypeptide(L)'
;MQHSSASGWTGSPEGEAKYRQITEGLSEETRQAFNAYANAEYAEAFSLISGLLAGLDLDSDRSETSEVRFFYLSFVRLFMDFELREAWDCNAVNALHELLLQPAKSELGNHERSLCLLQLLANAGDDCGINFDEERYFQITRSGDLLERNHEYWLAISRWVFLQGYADILEEALGEVTVLPGPYMQREIWQRINLMHQITRGKVTRLDVLEYLKLINMVPQLEEFREDLVPRLELAGLWDKELEGLLSDAVAKLGVKEFRRERSTRKIRS
;
A
#
# COMPACT_ATOMS: atom_id res chain seq x y z
N MET A 1 -22.95 -20.20 28.23
CA MET A 1 -21.71 -20.35 27.44
C MET A 1 -21.33 -18.96 26.96
N GLN A 2 -20.30 -18.38 27.56
CA GLN A 2 -19.73 -17.09 27.15
C GLN A 2 -18.64 -17.40 26.12
N HIS A 3 -18.81 -16.97 24.87
CA HIS A 3 -17.72 -16.95 23.90
C HIS A 3 -16.94 -15.65 24.12
N SER A 4 -15.74 -15.81 24.67
CA SER A 4 -14.70 -14.78 24.67
C SER A 4 -14.22 -14.61 23.23
N SER A 5 -14.50 -13.46 22.62
CA SER A 5 -13.99 -13.06 21.31
C SER A 5 -12.54 -12.60 21.44
N ALA A 6 -11.61 -13.54 21.28
CA ALA A 6 -10.16 -13.27 21.37
C ALA A 6 -9.56 -12.69 20.08
N SER A 7 -10.36 -12.29 19.07
CA SER A 7 -9.85 -11.92 17.75
C SER A 7 -9.46 -10.45 17.56
N GLY A 8 -9.71 -9.56 18.54
CA GLY A 8 -9.29 -8.14 18.43
C GLY A 8 -9.83 -7.38 17.21
N TRP A 9 -10.76 -7.97 16.46
CA TRP A 9 -11.15 -7.52 15.13
C TRP A 9 -12.34 -6.56 15.21
N THR A 10 -12.20 -5.35 14.67
CA THR A 10 -13.17 -4.25 14.79
C THR A 10 -13.97 -3.95 13.52
N GLY A 11 -13.89 -4.78 12.48
CA GLY A 11 -14.57 -4.54 11.20
C GLY A 11 -16.02 -5.08 11.12
N SER A 12 -16.59 -5.09 9.90
CA SER A 12 -17.94 -5.62 9.62
C SER A 12 -18.03 -7.16 9.64
N PRO A 13 -19.14 -7.78 10.03
CA PRO A 13 -19.28 -9.25 10.03
C PRO A 13 -18.86 -9.97 8.72
N GLU A 14 -19.00 -9.29 7.58
CA GLU A 14 -18.54 -9.76 6.26
C GLU A 14 -17.01 -9.73 6.10
N GLY A 15 -16.34 -8.71 6.66
CA GLY A 15 -14.88 -8.67 6.72
C GLY A 15 -14.32 -9.74 7.67
N GLU A 16 -15.04 -10.08 8.74
CA GLU A 16 -14.64 -11.16 9.65
C GLU A 16 -14.74 -12.51 8.95
N ALA A 17 -15.81 -12.72 8.18
CA ALA A 17 -16.01 -13.92 7.38
C ALA A 17 -14.95 -14.06 6.29
N LYS A 18 -14.60 -12.96 5.61
CA LYS A 18 -13.54 -12.95 4.59
C LYS A 18 -12.15 -13.15 5.20
N TYR A 19 -11.87 -12.54 6.35
CA TYR A 19 -10.64 -12.76 7.12
C TYR A 19 -10.54 -14.22 7.61
N ARG A 20 -11.61 -14.81 8.13
CA ARG A 20 -11.64 -16.24 8.48
C ARG A 20 -11.45 -17.13 7.27
N GLN A 21 -12.12 -16.86 6.15
CA GLN A 21 -11.97 -17.65 4.92
C GLN A 21 -10.54 -17.61 4.38
N ILE A 22 -9.89 -16.45 4.44
CA ILE A 22 -8.47 -16.29 4.07
C ILE A 22 -7.59 -17.03 5.08
N THR A 23 -7.82 -16.89 6.38
CA THR A 23 -6.95 -17.45 7.43
C THR A 23 -7.14 -18.95 7.67
N GLU A 24 -8.31 -19.52 7.40
CA GLU A 24 -8.59 -20.96 7.49
C GLU A 24 -7.77 -21.78 6.48
N GLY A 25 -7.48 -21.21 5.30
CA GLY A 25 -6.61 -21.81 4.29
C GLY A 25 -5.10 -21.64 4.55
N LEU A 26 -4.71 -20.85 5.55
CA LEU A 26 -3.30 -20.62 5.88
C LEU A 26 -2.78 -21.72 6.82
N SER A 27 -1.50 -22.05 6.66
CA SER A 27 -0.80 -22.88 7.64
C SER A 27 -0.85 -22.24 9.02
N GLU A 28 -0.83 -23.06 10.08
CA GLU A 28 -0.88 -22.58 11.46
C GLU A 28 0.25 -21.57 11.76
N GLU A 29 1.44 -21.82 11.21
CA GLU A 29 2.60 -20.92 11.30
C GLU A 29 2.34 -19.56 10.66
N THR A 30 1.64 -19.53 9.53
CA THR A 30 1.25 -18.29 8.86
C THR A 30 0.21 -17.52 9.69
N ARG A 31 -0.76 -18.20 10.30
CA ARG A 31 -1.73 -17.54 11.21
C ARG A 31 -1.05 -16.93 12.42
N GLN A 32 -0.11 -17.64 13.03
CA GLN A 32 0.67 -17.15 14.17
C GLN A 32 1.45 -15.90 13.80
N ALA A 33 2.09 -15.89 12.63
CA ALA A 33 2.82 -14.72 12.14
C ALA A 33 1.93 -13.48 11.97
N PHE A 34 0.73 -13.64 11.38
CA PHE A 34 -0.21 -12.54 11.23
C PHE A 34 -0.82 -12.06 12.55
N ASN A 35 -1.09 -12.99 13.48
CA ASN A 35 -1.58 -12.61 14.80
C ASN A 35 -0.51 -11.83 15.58
N ALA A 36 0.76 -12.25 15.54
CA ALA A 36 1.88 -11.52 16.13
C ALA A 36 2.00 -10.11 15.51
N TYR A 37 1.88 -10.00 14.17
CA TYR A 37 1.87 -8.69 13.49
C TYR A 37 0.72 -7.79 13.97
N ALA A 38 -0.50 -8.32 14.03
CA ALA A 38 -1.68 -7.58 14.47
C ALA A 38 -1.57 -7.11 15.93
N ASN A 39 -0.84 -7.85 16.77
CA ASN A 39 -0.57 -7.51 18.16
C ASN A 39 0.67 -6.61 18.35
N ALA A 40 1.28 -6.11 17.27
CA ALA A 40 2.52 -5.32 17.28
C ALA A 40 3.74 -6.07 17.88
N GLU A 41 3.72 -7.41 17.84
CA GLU A 41 4.82 -8.29 18.25
C GLU A 41 5.77 -8.51 17.05
N TYR A 42 6.29 -7.41 16.49
CA TYR A 42 6.98 -7.42 15.19
C TYR A 42 8.21 -8.32 15.15
N ALA A 43 8.93 -8.52 16.26
CA ALA A 43 10.10 -9.40 16.32
C ALA A 43 9.73 -10.88 16.17
N GLU A 44 8.62 -11.30 16.79
CA GLU A 44 8.09 -12.65 16.66
C GLU A 44 7.52 -12.88 15.27
N ALA A 45 6.73 -11.93 14.78
CA ALA A 45 6.18 -11.97 13.43
C ALA A 45 7.29 -12.04 12.37
N PHE A 46 8.34 -11.22 12.51
CA PHE A 46 9.51 -11.23 11.62
C PHE A 46 10.21 -12.58 11.61
N SER A 47 10.41 -13.20 12.78
CA SER A 47 11.04 -14.51 12.89
C SER A 47 10.21 -15.59 12.19
N LEU A 48 8.89 -15.58 12.39
CA LEU A 48 7.98 -16.55 11.79
C LEU A 48 7.92 -16.41 10.26
N ILE A 49 7.77 -15.19 9.74
CA ILE A 49 7.76 -14.92 8.29
C ILE A 49 9.10 -15.27 7.65
N SER A 50 10.22 -14.96 8.31
CA SER A 50 11.55 -15.33 7.80
C SER A 50 11.75 -16.85 7.72
N GLY A 51 11.22 -17.60 8.70
CA GLY A 51 11.20 -19.05 8.66
C GLY A 51 10.36 -19.61 7.51
N LEU A 52 9.17 -19.03 7.28
CA LEU A 52 8.30 -19.39 6.16
C LEU A 52 8.98 -19.13 4.81
N LEU A 53 9.65 -17.98 4.66
CA LEU A 53 10.41 -17.65 3.44
C LEU A 53 11.57 -18.61 3.20
N ALA A 54 12.31 -18.99 4.25
CA ALA A 54 13.41 -19.95 4.13
C ALA A 54 12.94 -21.36 3.73
N GLY A 55 11.68 -21.71 4.03
CA GLY A 55 11.05 -22.96 3.63
C GLY A 55 10.45 -22.94 2.22
N LEU A 56 10.38 -21.79 1.55
CA LEU A 56 9.92 -21.68 0.17
C LEU A 56 11.11 -21.89 -0.78
N ASP A 57 11.07 -23.00 -1.52
CA ASP A 57 12.01 -23.27 -2.60
C ASP A 57 11.34 -22.98 -3.94
N LEU A 58 11.61 -21.78 -4.48
CA LEU A 58 11.09 -21.33 -5.77
C LEU A 58 11.64 -22.15 -6.95
N ASP A 59 12.75 -22.89 -6.76
CA ASP A 59 13.32 -23.72 -7.83
C ASP A 59 12.68 -25.12 -7.91
N SER A 60 12.08 -25.63 -6.84
CA SER A 60 11.41 -26.94 -6.83
C SER A 60 9.89 -26.88 -7.06
N ASP A 61 9.23 -25.76 -6.77
CA ASP A 61 7.81 -25.54 -7.03
C ASP A 61 7.55 -24.16 -7.68
N ARG A 62 7.77 -24.09 -9.01
CA ARG A 62 7.44 -22.93 -9.85
C ARG A 62 5.96 -22.87 -10.18
N SER A 63 5.12 -22.85 -9.15
CA SER A 63 3.70 -22.53 -9.32
C SER A 63 3.47 -21.04 -9.06
N GLU A 64 2.56 -20.43 -9.82
CA GLU A 64 2.12 -19.04 -9.61
C GLU A 64 1.70 -18.80 -8.14
N THR A 65 1.06 -19.80 -7.51
CA THR A 65 0.65 -19.73 -6.10
C THR A 65 1.84 -19.62 -5.15
N SER A 66 2.90 -20.39 -5.38
CA SER A 66 4.12 -20.35 -4.56
C SER A 66 4.89 -19.04 -4.74
N GLU A 67 4.88 -18.48 -5.96
CA GLU A 67 5.49 -17.18 -6.23
C GLU A 67 4.70 -16.00 -5.64
N VAL A 68 3.37 -15.98 -5.78
CA VAL A 68 2.49 -15.01 -5.10
C VAL A 68 2.75 -15.02 -3.59
N ARG A 69 2.82 -16.22 -3.01
CA ARG A 69 3.10 -16.39 -1.58
C ARG A 69 4.48 -15.85 -1.21
N PHE A 70 5.51 -16.13 -2.01
CA PHE A 70 6.87 -15.62 -1.79
C PHE A 70 6.90 -14.09 -1.79
N PHE A 71 6.32 -13.43 -2.80
CA PHE A 71 6.32 -11.97 -2.87
C PHE A 71 5.54 -11.36 -1.71
N TYR A 72 4.35 -11.87 -1.43
CA TYR A 72 3.54 -11.41 -0.32
C TYR A 72 4.30 -11.49 1.01
N LEU A 73 4.88 -12.66 1.34
CA LEU A 73 5.64 -12.84 2.58
C LEU A 73 6.90 -11.96 2.61
N SER A 74 7.54 -11.75 1.46
CA SER A 74 8.71 -10.88 1.34
C SER A 74 8.35 -9.41 1.61
N PHE A 75 7.22 -8.92 1.10
CA PHE A 75 6.72 -7.59 1.44
C PHE A 75 6.42 -7.46 2.93
N VAL A 76 5.67 -8.40 3.50
CA VAL A 76 5.34 -8.40 4.93
C VAL A 76 6.61 -8.39 5.79
N ARG A 77 7.61 -9.22 5.44
CA ARG A 77 8.92 -9.23 6.12
C ARG A 77 9.59 -7.85 6.06
N LEU A 78 9.61 -7.21 4.89
CA LEU A 78 10.24 -5.90 4.72
C LEU A 78 9.57 -4.83 5.58
N PHE A 79 8.24 -4.79 5.63
CA PHE A 79 7.51 -3.86 6.49
C PHE A 79 7.79 -4.13 7.98
N MET A 80 7.82 -5.38 8.40
CA MET A 80 8.18 -5.73 9.79
C MET A 80 9.60 -5.31 10.13
N ASP A 81 10.56 -5.53 9.24
CA ASP A 81 11.95 -5.13 9.46
C ASP A 81 12.09 -3.61 9.56
N PHE A 82 11.34 -2.89 8.73
CA PHE A 82 11.23 -1.44 8.79
C PHE A 82 10.65 -0.97 10.13
N GLU A 83 9.54 -1.55 10.61
CA GLU A 83 8.96 -1.17 11.92
C GLU A 83 9.90 -1.51 13.10
N LEU A 84 10.73 -2.55 12.97
CA LEU A 84 11.71 -2.92 14.01
C LEU A 84 12.95 -2.03 14.03
N ARG A 85 13.42 -1.59 12.86
CA ARG A 85 14.72 -0.93 12.69
C ARG A 85 14.63 0.53 12.30
N GLU A 86 13.43 1.02 11.99
CA GLU A 86 13.14 2.33 11.42
C GLU A 86 13.94 2.61 10.13
N ALA A 87 14.31 1.54 9.41
CA ALA A 87 15.10 1.59 8.19
C ALA A 87 14.82 0.37 7.30
N TRP A 88 14.82 0.59 5.99
CA TRP A 88 14.63 -0.47 5.01
C TRP A 88 15.87 -1.36 4.87
N ASP A 89 15.67 -2.68 4.76
CA ASP A 89 16.71 -3.61 4.28
C ASP A 89 16.89 -3.44 2.78
N CYS A 90 17.71 -2.46 2.39
CA CYS A 90 17.87 -2.10 0.98
C CYS A 90 18.50 -3.19 0.12
N ASN A 91 19.19 -4.19 0.71
CA ASN A 91 19.64 -5.34 -0.06
C ASN A 91 18.46 -6.23 -0.45
N ALA A 92 17.55 -6.50 0.49
CA ALA A 92 16.34 -7.27 0.22
C ALA A 92 15.37 -6.53 -0.71
N VAL A 93 15.22 -5.21 -0.55
CA VAL A 93 14.42 -4.37 -1.47
C VAL A 93 14.98 -4.45 -2.89
N ASN A 94 16.30 -4.26 -3.08
CA ASN A 94 16.92 -4.34 -4.41
C ASN A 94 16.79 -5.74 -5.03
N ALA A 95 16.94 -6.80 -4.24
CA ALA A 95 16.77 -8.17 -4.73
C ALA A 95 15.34 -8.44 -5.24
N LEU A 96 14.31 -7.98 -4.50
CA LEU A 96 12.92 -8.09 -4.96
C LEU A 96 12.67 -7.25 -6.21
N HIS A 97 13.20 -6.03 -6.26
CA HIS A 97 13.10 -5.15 -7.42
C HIS A 97 13.68 -5.81 -8.68
N GLU A 98 14.89 -6.37 -8.59
CA GLU A 98 15.53 -7.08 -9.71
C GLU A 98 14.74 -8.30 -10.18
N LEU A 99 14.14 -9.05 -9.24
CA LEU A 99 13.31 -10.21 -9.56
C LEU A 99 12.02 -9.79 -10.30
N LEU A 100 11.32 -8.77 -9.78
CA LEU A 100 10.09 -8.23 -10.37
C LEU A 100 10.33 -7.56 -11.74
N LEU A 101 11.55 -7.15 -12.06
CA LEU A 101 11.92 -6.63 -13.38
C LEU A 101 12.18 -7.72 -14.44
N GLN A 102 12.13 -9.00 -14.07
CA GLN A 102 12.46 -10.10 -14.97
C GLN A 102 11.21 -10.93 -15.31
N PRO A 103 10.38 -10.48 -16.29
CA PRO A 103 9.18 -11.21 -16.72
C PRO A 103 9.43 -12.69 -17.02
N ALA A 104 10.57 -13.00 -17.63
CA ALA A 104 10.92 -14.38 -18.02
C ALA A 104 11.29 -15.30 -16.85
N LYS A 105 11.38 -14.76 -15.63
CA LYS A 105 11.69 -15.52 -14.41
C LYS A 105 10.52 -15.61 -13.43
N SER A 106 9.35 -15.11 -13.85
CA SER A 106 8.16 -14.99 -13.02
C SER A 106 7.02 -15.75 -13.68
N GLU A 107 6.39 -16.63 -12.92
CA GLU A 107 5.09 -17.23 -13.20
C GLU A 107 3.95 -16.28 -12.82
N LEU A 108 4.20 -15.21 -12.05
CA LEU A 108 3.21 -14.14 -11.86
C LEU A 108 2.76 -13.55 -13.20
N GLY A 109 1.45 -13.28 -13.29
CA GLY A 109 0.89 -12.40 -14.30
C GLY A 109 1.60 -11.04 -14.33
N ASN A 110 1.60 -10.42 -15.52
CA ASN A 110 2.19 -9.08 -15.69
C ASN A 110 1.55 -8.06 -14.74
N HIS A 111 0.26 -8.21 -14.44
CA HIS A 111 -0.48 -7.39 -13.51
C HIS A 111 0.06 -7.45 -12.08
N GLU A 112 0.11 -8.63 -11.48
CA GLU A 112 0.53 -8.86 -10.09
C GLU A 112 1.98 -8.40 -9.89
N ARG A 113 2.84 -8.69 -10.88
CA ARG A 113 4.24 -8.26 -10.87
C ARG A 113 4.35 -6.73 -10.89
N SER A 114 3.59 -6.06 -11.76
CA SER A 114 3.59 -4.60 -11.87
C SER A 114 3.07 -3.94 -10.60
N LEU A 115 2.01 -4.51 -10.01
CA LEU A 115 1.43 -4.05 -8.75
C LEU A 115 2.46 -4.14 -7.61
N CYS A 116 3.10 -5.30 -7.45
CA CYS A 116 4.15 -5.53 -6.47
C CYS A 116 5.30 -4.53 -6.64
N LEU A 117 5.76 -4.34 -7.88
CA LEU A 117 6.86 -3.44 -8.19
C LEU A 117 6.53 -1.99 -7.83
N LEU A 118 5.34 -1.50 -8.19
CA LEU A 118 4.90 -0.14 -7.88
C LEU A 118 4.75 0.07 -6.37
N GLN A 119 4.24 -0.91 -5.64
CA GLN A 119 4.16 -0.86 -4.18
C GLN A 119 5.55 -0.82 -3.55
N LEU A 120 6.50 -1.63 -4.02
CA LEU A 120 7.88 -1.63 -3.53
C LEU A 120 8.52 -0.24 -3.71
N LEU A 121 8.37 0.34 -4.90
CA LEU A 121 8.94 1.63 -5.26
C LEU A 121 8.31 2.78 -4.46
N ALA A 122 6.99 2.78 -4.29
CA ALA A 122 6.28 3.81 -3.53
C ALA A 122 6.68 3.83 -2.04
N ASN A 123 7.01 2.67 -1.47
CA ASN A 123 7.33 2.56 -0.05
C ASN A 123 8.82 2.75 0.26
N ALA A 124 9.71 2.13 -0.53
CA ALA A 124 11.13 1.99 -0.20
C ALA A 124 12.07 2.45 -1.33
N GLY A 125 11.55 2.80 -2.51
CA GLY A 125 12.35 3.07 -3.70
C GLY A 125 13.39 4.17 -3.48
N ASP A 126 12.93 5.34 -3.02
CA ASP A 126 13.80 6.50 -2.79
C ASP A 126 14.83 6.25 -1.68
N ASP A 127 14.40 5.65 -0.57
CA ASP A 127 15.26 5.36 0.59
C ASP A 127 16.38 4.37 0.25
N CYS A 128 16.09 3.44 -0.66
CA CYS A 128 17.06 2.46 -1.14
C CYS A 128 17.77 2.84 -2.43
N GLY A 129 17.59 4.08 -2.90
CA GLY A 129 18.29 4.62 -4.07
C GLY A 129 17.89 3.97 -5.40
N ILE A 130 16.68 3.39 -5.47
CA ILE A 130 16.16 2.78 -6.68
C ILE A 130 15.66 3.89 -7.60
N ASN A 131 16.42 4.17 -8.66
CA ASN A 131 16.00 5.10 -9.69
C ASN A 131 15.01 4.40 -10.64
N PHE A 132 13.75 4.81 -10.58
CA PHE A 132 12.70 4.34 -11.46
C PHE A 132 12.08 5.55 -12.14
N ASP A 133 12.27 5.64 -13.45
CA ASP A 133 11.87 6.78 -14.26
C ASP A 133 10.54 6.54 -14.97
N GLU A 134 10.03 7.60 -15.59
CA GLU A 134 8.81 7.61 -16.38
C GLU A 134 8.86 6.60 -17.55
N GLU A 135 10.04 6.41 -18.16
CA GLU A 135 10.19 5.45 -19.27
C GLU A 135 9.96 4.01 -18.78
N ARG A 136 10.58 3.63 -17.66
CA ARG A 136 10.36 2.33 -17.02
C ARG A 136 8.91 2.15 -16.56
N TYR A 137 8.28 3.21 -16.05
CA TYR A 137 6.86 3.20 -15.74
C TYR A 137 6.02 2.78 -16.96
N PHE A 138 6.24 3.40 -18.12
CA PHE A 138 5.47 3.05 -19.31
C PHE A 138 5.76 1.65 -19.81
N GLN A 139 7.01 1.18 -19.72
CA GLN A 139 7.37 -0.18 -20.10
C GLN A 139 6.60 -1.21 -19.27
N ILE A 140 6.42 -0.97 -17.97
CA ILE A 140 5.74 -1.90 -17.06
C ILE A 140 4.22 -1.79 -17.18
N THR A 141 3.68 -0.56 -17.26
CA THR A 141 2.23 -0.34 -17.21
C THR A 141 1.54 -0.49 -18.56
N ARG A 142 2.26 -0.33 -19.68
CA ARG A 142 1.71 -0.47 -21.04
C ARG A 142 1.98 -1.84 -21.68
N SER A 143 2.72 -2.73 -21.02
CA SER A 143 2.97 -4.10 -21.52
C SER A 143 1.88 -5.12 -21.18
N GLY A 144 0.93 -4.80 -20.29
CA GLY A 144 -0.14 -5.70 -19.84
C GLY A 144 -1.44 -5.59 -20.64
N ASP A 145 -2.33 -6.57 -20.47
CA ASP A 145 -3.70 -6.51 -21.00
C ASP A 145 -4.48 -5.39 -20.28
N LEU A 146 -5.22 -4.59 -21.04
CA LEU A 146 -6.09 -3.53 -20.51
C LEU A 146 -7.12 -4.09 -19.52
N LEU A 147 -7.56 -5.34 -19.72
CA LEU A 147 -8.55 -6.01 -18.88
C LEU A 147 -8.06 -6.31 -17.47
N GLU A 148 -6.75 -6.36 -17.25
CA GLU A 148 -6.16 -6.62 -15.94
C GLU A 148 -6.07 -5.36 -15.07
N ARG A 149 -6.32 -4.16 -15.63
CA ARG A 149 -6.19 -2.87 -14.92
C ARG A 149 -7.37 -2.59 -13.99
N ASN A 150 -7.44 -3.33 -12.88
CA ASN A 150 -8.44 -3.18 -11.84
C ASN A 150 -8.18 -1.95 -10.93
N HIS A 151 -9.01 -1.80 -9.90
CA HIS A 151 -8.93 -0.67 -8.97
C HIS A 151 -7.66 -0.67 -8.10
N GLU A 152 -7.18 -1.84 -7.67
CA GLU A 152 -5.96 -1.98 -6.87
C GLU A 152 -4.71 -1.54 -7.64
N TYR A 153 -4.70 -1.83 -8.94
CA TYR A 153 -3.67 -1.36 -9.87
C TYR A 153 -3.61 0.17 -9.97
N TRP A 154 -4.76 0.81 -10.17
CA TRP A 154 -4.81 2.28 -10.25
C TRP A 154 -4.50 2.95 -8.91
N LEU A 155 -4.81 2.32 -7.78
CA LEU A 155 -4.40 2.78 -6.45
C LEU A 155 -2.88 2.77 -6.29
N ALA A 156 -2.21 1.67 -6.66
CA ALA A 156 -0.75 1.58 -6.56
C ALA A 156 -0.03 2.55 -7.51
N ILE A 157 -0.52 2.67 -8.76
CA ILE A 157 0.02 3.62 -9.73
C ILE A 157 -0.09 5.04 -9.20
N SER A 158 -1.30 5.47 -8.85
CA SER A 158 -1.54 6.86 -8.47
C SER A 158 -0.70 7.28 -7.28
N ARG A 159 -0.47 6.40 -6.30
CA ARG A 159 0.43 6.69 -5.17
C ARG A 159 1.87 6.95 -5.64
N TRP A 160 2.46 6.04 -6.39
CA TRP A 160 3.85 6.19 -6.85
C TRP A 160 4.00 7.43 -7.74
N VAL A 161 3.11 7.60 -8.71
CA VAL A 161 3.08 8.72 -9.65
C VAL A 161 2.94 10.05 -8.90
N PHE A 162 2.07 10.08 -7.88
CA PHE A 162 1.95 11.21 -6.98
C PHE A 162 3.29 11.49 -6.32
N LEU A 163 3.93 10.51 -5.66
CA LEU A 163 5.21 10.68 -4.99
C LEU A 163 6.31 11.25 -5.91
N GLN A 164 6.32 10.88 -7.19
CA GLN A 164 7.27 11.41 -8.19
C GLN A 164 6.88 12.76 -8.82
N GLY A 165 5.63 13.21 -8.67
CA GLY A 165 5.15 14.48 -9.19
C GLY A 165 4.71 14.46 -10.66
N TYR A 166 4.39 13.29 -11.21
CA TYR A 166 3.99 13.13 -12.61
C TYR A 166 2.49 13.43 -12.83
N ALA A 167 2.15 14.71 -12.99
CA ALA A 167 0.76 15.16 -13.12
C ALA A 167 -0.01 14.55 -14.30
N ASP A 168 0.65 14.37 -15.45
CA ASP A 168 0.03 13.88 -16.69
C ASP A 168 -0.41 12.41 -16.57
N ILE A 169 0.38 11.60 -15.87
CA ILE A 169 0.02 10.20 -15.59
C ILE A 169 -1.13 10.11 -14.58
N LEU A 170 -1.20 11.03 -13.60
CA LEU A 170 -2.37 11.12 -12.72
C LEU A 170 -3.64 11.50 -13.48
N GLU A 171 -3.53 12.31 -14.54
CA GLU A 171 -4.65 12.65 -15.42
C GLU A 171 -5.13 11.42 -16.22
N GLU A 172 -4.20 10.63 -16.75
CA GLU A 172 -4.50 9.33 -17.39
C GLU A 172 -5.24 8.41 -16.42
N ALA A 173 -4.70 8.22 -15.21
CA ALA A 173 -5.32 7.39 -14.17
C ALA A 173 -6.72 7.91 -13.82
N LEU A 174 -6.91 9.22 -13.66
CA LEU A 174 -8.21 9.82 -13.38
C LEU A 174 -9.22 9.56 -14.51
N GLY A 175 -8.78 9.65 -15.76
CA GLY A 175 -9.60 9.36 -16.93
C GLY A 175 -10.08 7.91 -16.96
N GLU A 176 -9.15 6.97 -16.76
CA GLU A 176 -9.42 5.52 -16.75
C GLU A 176 -10.42 5.14 -15.66
N VAL A 177 -10.18 5.61 -14.43
CA VAL A 177 -11.06 5.31 -13.31
C VAL A 177 -12.44 5.97 -13.50
N THR A 178 -12.54 7.10 -14.21
CA THR A 178 -13.83 7.74 -14.54
C THR A 178 -14.63 6.96 -15.60
N VAL A 179 -13.95 6.38 -16.60
CA VAL A 179 -14.59 5.67 -17.73
C VAL A 179 -14.96 4.23 -17.39
N LEU A 180 -14.20 3.58 -16.51
CA LEU A 180 -14.39 2.19 -16.09
C LEU A 180 -14.85 2.10 -14.62
N PRO A 181 -16.05 2.60 -14.27
CA PRO A 181 -16.48 2.64 -12.88
C PRO A 181 -16.72 1.24 -12.26
N GLY A 182 -16.72 0.17 -13.07
CA GLY A 182 -17.05 -1.18 -12.61
C GLY A 182 -18.32 -1.22 -11.71
N PRO A 183 -18.58 -2.34 -11.04
CA PRO A 183 -19.62 -2.41 -9.99
C PRO A 183 -19.12 -1.92 -8.62
N TYR A 184 -17.81 -1.66 -8.49
CA TYR A 184 -17.13 -1.51 -7.20
C TYR A 184 -16.24 -0.27 -7.12
N MET A 185 -16.31 0.67 -8.07
CA MET A 185 -15.56 1.91 -7.91
C MET A 185 -16.06 2.63 -6.66
N GLN A 186 -15.27 2.52 -5.61
CA GLN A 186 -15.50 3.26 -4.40
C GLN A 186 -15.25 4.72 -4.77
N ARG A 187 -16.26 5.57 -4.56
CA ARG A 187 -16.15 7.04 -4.66
C ARG A 187 -14.86 7.58 -4.05
N GLU A 188 -14.37 6.89 -3.02
CA GLU A 188 -13.07 7.10 -2.38
C GLU A 188 -11.89 7.05 -3.36
N ILE A 189 -11.75 6.01 -4.20
CA ILE A 189 -10.63 5.84 -5.13
C ILE A 189 -10.58 6.99 -6.13
N TRP A 190 -11.73 7.35 -6.69
CA TRP A 190 -11.82 8.50 -7.59
C TRP A 190 -11.41 9.80 -6.87
N GLN A 191 -11.96 10.05 -5.68
CA GLN A 191 -11.67 11.26 -4.91
C GLN A 191 -10.19 11.34 -4.51
N ARG A 192 -9.59 10.21 -4.16
CA ARG A 192 -8.18 10.07 -3.82
C ARG A 192 -7.29 10.47 -5.00
N ILE A 193 -7.50 9.86 -6.17
CA ILE A 193 -6.72 10.13 -7.37
C ILE A 193 -6.91 11.58 -7.82
N ASN A 194 -8.17 12.07 -7.79
CA ASN A 194 -8.45 13.48 -8.09
C ASN A 194 -7.71 14.42 -7.13
N LEU A 195 -7.75 14.18 -5.82
CA LEU A 195 -7.05 15.00 -4.84
C LEU A 195 -5.53 15.01 -5.10
N MET A 196 -4.93 13.83 -5.34
CA MET A 196 -3.52 13.71 -5.72
C MET A 196 -3.18 14.51 -6.99
N HIS A 197 -4.03 14.43 -8.01
CA HIS A 197 -3.87 15.20 -9.25
C HIS A 197 -3.96 16.72 -9.00
N GLN A 198 -4.96 17.19 -8.24
CA GLN A 198 -5.12 18.62 -7.94
C GLN A 198 -3.95 19.16 -7.10
N ILE A 199 -3.46 18.38 -6.14
CA ILE A 199 -2.27 18.73 -5.34
C ILE A 199 -1.05 18.88 -6.25
N THR A 200 -0.79 17.89 -7.11
CA THR A 200 0.38 17.87 -8.00
C THR A 200 0.36 19.06 -8.98
N ARG A 201 -0.83 19.51 -9.40
CA ARG A 201 -0.99 20.68 -10.29
C ARG A 201 -1.01 22.03 -9.57
N GLY A 202 -0.94 22.06 -8.24
CA GLY A 202 -1.08 23.28 -7.45
C GLY A 202 -2.47 23.93 -7.58
N LYS A 203 -3.51 23.12 -7.85
CA LYS A 203 -4.90 23.58 -8.03
C LYS A 203 -5.85 23.08 -6.94
N VAL A 204 -5.34 22.32 -5.98
CA VAL A 204 -6.10 21.81 -4.84
C VAL A 204 -6.75 22.95 -4.07
N THR A 205 -8.01 22.74 -3.71
CA THR A 205 -8.76 23.63 -2.83
C THR A 205 -9.01 22.96 -1.49
N ARG A 206 -9.34 23.77 -0.48
CA ARG A 206 -9.74 23.26 0.83
C ARG A 206 -10.96 22.33 0.76
N LEU A 207 -11.87 22.58 -0.18
CA LEU A 207 -13.06 21.74 -0.36
C LEU A 207 -12.67 20.32 -0.82
N ASP A 208 -11.70 20.20 -1.73
CA ASP A 208 -11.23 18.89 -2.22
C ASP A 208 -10.68 18.03 -1.07
N VAL A 209 -9.90 18.64 -0.18
CA VAL A 209 -9.34 17.98 1.01
C VAL A 209 -10.45 17.53 1.96
N LEU A 210 -11.41 18.41 2.24
CA LEU A 210 -12.55 18.09 3.11
C LEU A 210 -13.42 16.95 2.56
N GLU A 211 -13.64 16.94 1.25
CA GLU A 211 -14.43 15.89 0.61
C GLU A 211 -13.75 14.54 0.71
N TYR A 212 -12.43 14.49 0.57
CA TYR A 212 -11.69 13.24 0.72
C TYR A 212 -11.63 12.76 2.17
N LEU A 213 -11.36 13.65 3.14
CA LEU A 213 -11.33 13.30 4.57
C LEU A 213 -12.62 12.62 5.05
N LYS A 214 -13.78 13.01 4.52
CA LYS A 214 -15.09 12.40 4.85
C LYS A 214 -15.22 10.95 4.38
N LEU A 215 -14.43 10.55 3.38
CA LEU A 215 -14.47 9.21 2.80
C LEU A 215 -13.52 8.24 3.49
N ILE A 216 -12.56 8.73 4.29
CA ILE A 216 -11.63 7.89 5.05
C ILE A 216 -12.41 7.06 6.07
N ASN A 217 -12.35 5.74 5.91
CA ASN A 217 -13.06 4.78 6.75
C ASN A 217 -12.24 3.54 7.09
N MET A 218 -10.97 3.48 6.67
CA MET A 218 -10.05 2.39 6.97
C MET A 218 -8.68 2.93 7.39
N VAL A 219 -7.98 2.20 8.26
CA VAL A 219 -6.65 2.57 8.77
C VAL A 219 -5.62 2.80 7.65
N PRO A 220 -5.52 1.95 6.61
CA PRO A 220 -4.55 2.18 5.54
C PRO A 220 -4.77 3.51 4.78
N GLN A 221 -6.03 3.94 4.60
CA GLN A 221 -6.34 5.22 3.96
C GLN A 221 -5.90 6.40 4.83
N LEU A 222 -6.08 6.28 6.15
CA LEU A 222 -5.67 7.28 7.12
C LEU A 222 -4.15 7.44 7.17
N GLU A 223 -3.42 6.32 7.17
CA GLU A 223 -1.95 6.29 7.14
C GLU A 223 -1.42 6.93 5.85
N GLU A 224 -1.97 6.55 4.70
CA GLU A 224 -1.58 7.15 3.43
C GLU A 224 -1.87 8.65 3.37
N PHE A 225 -3.04 9.07 3.86
CA PHE A 225 -3.39 10.50 3.93
C PHE A 225 -2.36 11.28 4.78
N ARG A 226 -1.96 10.71 5.91
CA ARG A 226 -0.96 11.31 6.80
C ARG A 226 0.42 11.38 6.19
N GLU A 227 0.87 10.30 5.56
CA GLU A 227 2.25 10.17 5.11
C GLU A 227 2.50 10.85 3.77
N ASP A 228 1.54 10.78 2.86
CA ASP A 228 1.73 11.22 1.48
C ASP A 228 1.03 12.54 1.20
N LEU A 229 -0.21 12.73 1.69
CA LEU A 229 -1.03 13.91 1.36
C LEU A 229 -0.74 15.11 2.27
N VAL A 230 -0.71 14.93 3.60
CA VAL A 230 -0.50 16.02 4.58
C VAL A 230 0.77 16.84 4.29
N PRO A 231 1.95 16.25 4.07
CA PRO A 231 3.17 17.05 3.87
C PRO A 231 3.08 17.97 2.64
N ARG A 232 2.33 17.56 1.62
CA ARG A 232 2.12 18.36 0.41
C ARG A 232 1.05 19.43 0.58
N LEU A 233 0.02 19.14 1.38
CA LEU A 233 -0.97 20.13 1.78
C LEU A 233 -0.37 21.22 2.67
N GLU A 234 0.58 20.87 3.54
CA GLU A 234 1.37 21.81 4.33
C GLU A 234 2.22 22.73 3.44
N LEU A 235 2.94 22.17 2.47
CA LEU A 235 3.71 22.96 1.49
C LEU A 235 2.81 23.88 0.65
N ALA A 236 1.60 23.45 0.33
CA ALA A 236 0.62 24.26 -0.39
C ALA A 236 -0.07 25.32 0.49
N GLY A 237 0.20 25.35 1.80
CA GLY A 237 -0.44 26.28 2.75
C GLY A 237 -1.92 26.00 2.97
N LEU A 238 -2.37 24.77 2.71
CA LEU A 238 -3.77 24.34 2.83
C LEU A 238 -4.04 23.53 4.09
N TRP A 239 -3.00 23.13 4.83
CA TRP A 239 -3.13 22.40 6.08
C TRP A 239 -3.35 23.36 7.26
N ASP A 240 -4.48 23.21 7.96
CA ASP A 240 -4.88 24.07 9.08
C ASP A 240 -5.35 23.25 10.29
N LYS A 241 -5.56 23.93 11.43
CA LYS A 241 -5.99 23.29 12.69
C LYS A 241 -7.36 22.60 12.59
N GLU A 242 -8.22 23.04 11.68
CA GLU A 242 -9.55 22.45 11.52
C GLU A 242 -9.43 21.11 10.79
N LEU A 243 -8.63 21.04 9.74
CA LEU A 243 -8.31 19.79 9.04
C LEU A 243 -7.54 18.80 9.94
N GLU A 244 -6.62 19.31 10.76
CA GLU A 244 -5.94 18.51 11.79
C GLU A 244 -6.93 17.92 12.81
N GLY A 245 -7.93 18.71 13.22
CA GLY A 245 -9.02 18.24 14.09
C GLY A 245 -9.85 17.14 13.44
N LEU A 246 -10.27 17.31 12.18
CA LEU A 246 -11.02 16.30 11.44
C LEU A 246 -10.24 14.99 11.24
N LEU A 247 -8.94 15.10 10.98
CA LEU A 247 -8.07 13.94 10.89
C LEU A 247 -7.97 13.22 12.23
N SER A 248 -7.88 13.97 13.34
CA SER A 248 -7.85 13.42 14.70
C SER A 248 -9.17 12.72 15.05
N ASP A 249 -10.30 13.27 14.63
CA ASP A 249 -11.62 12.63 14.77
C ASP A 249 -11.69 11.32 13.97
N ALA A 250 -11.12 11.27 12.77
CA ALA A 250 -11.02 10.06 11.97
C ALA A 250 -10.14 8.99 12.65
N VAL A 251 -8.99 9.38 13.22
CA VAL A 251 -8.12 8.51 14.03
C VAL A 251 -8.91 7.90 15.20
N ALA A 252 -9.61 8.74 15.95
CA ALA A 252 -10.40 8.32 17.11
C ALA A 252 -11.53 7.36 16.71
N LYS A 253 -12.24 7.67 15.62
CA LYS A 253 -13.32 6.81 15.09
C LYS A 253 -12.82 5.43 14.68
N LEU A 254 -11.62 5.35 14.11
CA LEU A 254 -11.01 4.09 13.69
C LEU A 254 -10.34 3.32 14.83
N GLY A 255 -10.32 3.87 16.05
CA GLY A 255 -9.76 3.20 17.24
C GLY A 255 -8.24 3.03 17.17
N VAL A 256 -7.56 3.81 16.32
CA VAL A 256 -6.11 3.78 16.18
C VAL A 256 -5.51 4.57 17.36
N LYS A 257 -4.68 3.94 18.19
CA LYS A 257 -3.95 4.64 19.27
C LYS A 257 -3.04 5.69 18.63
N GLU A 258 -3.01 6.91 19.18
CA GLU A 258 -2.17 8.01 18.71
C GLU A 258 -0.77 7.54 18.33
N PHE A 259 -0.46 7.65 17.03
CA PHE A 259 0.84 7.27 16.49
C PHE A 259 1.85 8.39 16.72
N ARG A 260 3.09 8.01 17.11
CA ARG A 260 4.19 8.93 17.42
C ARG A 260 4.42 9.91 16.27
N ARG A 261 4.46 11.20 16.61
CA ARG A 261 4.61 12.36 15.72
C ARG A 261 6.03 12.52 15.13
N GLU A 262 6.85 11.48 15.14
CA GLU A 262 8.24 11.50 14.70
C GLU A 262 8.43 10.51 13.55
N ARG A 263 7.83 10.78 12.37
CA ARG A 263 8.33 10.19 11.12
C ARG A 263 9.04 11.27 10.31
N SER A 264 10.30 10.95 10.05
CA SER A 264 11.34 11.71 9.35
C SER A 264 10.80 12.53 8.18
N THR A 265 11.31 13.75 8.07
CA THR A 265 11.21 14.62 6.88
C THR A 265 11.65 13.85 5.63
N ARG A 266 10.73 13.15 4.96
CA ARG A 266 10.93 12.76 3.56
C ARG A 266 11.27 14.05 2.81
N LYS A 267 12.40 14.07 2.10
CA LYS A 267 12.77 15.21 1.25
C LYS A 267 11.72 15.31 0.14
N ILE A 268 10.72 16.16 0.34
CA ILE A 268 9.73 16.45 -0.69
C ILE A 268 10.51 17.16 -1.82
N ARG A 269 10.65 16.49 -2.96
CA ARG A 269 11.24 17.10 -4.14
C ARG A 269 10.26 18.15 -4.66
N SER A 270 10.72 19.40 -4.69
CA SER A 270 10.08 20.55 -5.33
C SER A 270 10.34 20.58 -6.82
#